data_AF-A0A0G0BBI4-F1
#
_entry.id   AF-A0A0G0BBI4-F1
#
_cell.length_a   1.000
_cell.length_b   1.000
_cell.length_c   1.000
_cell.angle_alpha   90.00
_cell.angle_beta   90.00
_cell.angle_gamma   90.00
#
_symmetry.space_group_name_H-M   'P 1'
#
loop_
_entity.id
_entity.type
_entity.pdbx_description
1 polymer ?
#
loop_
_entity_poly.entity_id
_entity_poly.type
_entity_poly.pdbx_seq_one_letter_code
_entity_poly.pdbx_strand_id
1 'polypeptide(L)'
;MKKYEGEIRQYLEERNWHKLRPGDLAKSIAIESAELLELFQWTNQSLDEVKNDKEKMEQIKKELADVLTYCLDMSVLLEFDTGQIVLDKLEKIKLKYPAHLFKDRGEEIEPGSEEIYWKIKKEHRMKGE
;
A
#
# COMPACT_ATOMS: atom_id res chain seq x y z
N MET A 1 13.03 -6.79 3.58
CA MET A 1 12.88 -6.55 2.13
C MET A 1 14.21 -6.68 1.39
N LYS A 2 15.35 -6.29 1.97
CA LYS A 2 16.71 -6.55 1.45
C LYS A 2 16.96 -7.89 0.76
N LYS A 3 16.41 -8.98 1.29
CA LYS A 3 16.56 -10.32 0.68
C LYS A 3 16.00 -10.43 -0.75
N TYR A 4 15.03 -9.59 -1.11
CA TYR A 4 14.39 -9.59 -2.44
C TYR A 4 14.99 -8.54 -3.38
N GLU A 5 15.64 -7.50 -2.85
CA GLU A 5 16.17 -6.39 -3.66
C GLU A 5 17.23 -6.85 -4.66
N GLY A 6 18.05 -7.85 -4.29
CA GLY A 6 19.03 -8.46 -5.18
C GLY A 6 18.38 -9.23 -6.34
N GLU A 7 17.37 -10.05 -6.06
CA GLU A 7 16.61 -10.78 -7.07
C GLU A 7 15.89 -9.82 -8.03
N ILE A 8 15.31 -8.75 -7.49
CA ILE A 8 14.63 -7.71 -8.29
C ILE A 8 15.63 -7.01 -9.20
N ARG A 9 16.78 -6.58 -8.67
CA ARG A 9 17.84 -5.95 -9.46
C ARG A 9 18.28 -6.85 -10.61
N GLN A 10 18.51 -8.12 -10.33
CA GLN A 10 18.87 -9.10 -11.34
C GLN A 10 17.79 -9.24 -12.42
N TYR A 11 16.52 -9.38 -12.04
CA TYR A 11 15.41 -9.52 -13.00
C TYR A 11 15.28 -8.29 -13.92
N LEU A 12 15.47 -7.09 -13.36
CA LEU A 12 15.44 -5.82 -14.10
C LEU A 12 16.64 -5.73 -15.07
N GLU A 13 17.82 -6.16 -14.66
CA GLU A 13 19.03 -6.17 -15.48
C GLU A 13 18.90 -7.14 -16.66
N GLU A 14 18.45 -8.37 -16.41
CA GLU A 14 18.24 -9.42 -17.43
C GLU A 14 17.31 -8.99 -18.57
N ARG A 15 16.36 -8.10 -18.28
CA ARG A 15 15.38 -7.56 -19.24
C ARG A 15 15.75 -6.18 -19.78
N ASN A 16 16.92 -5.66 -19.38
CA ASN A 16 17.35 -4.29 -19.68
C ASN A 16 16.32 -3.23 -19.22
N TRP A 17 15.56 -3.54 -18.16
CA TRP A 17 14.57 -2.68 -17.51
C TRP A 17 15.15 -1.80 -16.40
N HIS A 18 16.43 -1.95 -16.08
CA HIS A 18 17.17 -1.01 -15.23
C HIS A 18 17.21 0.44 -15.76
N LYS A 19 16.69 0.69 -16.97
CA LYS A 19 16.58 1.99 -17.63
C LYS A 19 15.16 2.60 -17.57
N LEU A 20 14.21 1.92 -16.93
CA LEU A 20 12.87 2.46 -16.75
C LEU A 20 12.93 3.79 -16.01
N ARG A 21 12.15 4.78 -16.47
CA ARG A 21 12.08 6.07 -15.79
C ARG A 21 11.14 5.94 -14.59
N PRO A 22 11.35 6.68 -13.49
CA PRO A 22 10.45 6.64 -12.34
C PRO A 22 8.99 6.95 -12.71
N GLY A 23 8.78 7.84 -13.68
CA GLY A 23 7.45 8.16 -14.19
C GLY A 23 6.77 7.02 -14.94
N ASP A 24 7.50 6.04 -15.47
CA ASP A 24 6.92 4.86 -16.10
C ASP A 24 6.44 3.87 -15.04
N LEU A 25 7.27 3.63 -14.01
CA LEU A 25 6.88 2.80 -12.86
C LEU A 25 5.70 3.40 -12.08
N ALA A 26 5.65 4.73 -11.92
CA ALA A 26 4.52 5.39 -11.27
C ALA A 26 3.19 5.15 -12.03
N LYS A 27 3.24 5.10 -13.38
CA LYS A 27 2.07 4.76 -14.19
C LYS A 27 1.68 3.30 -13.99
N SER A 28 2.64 2.38 -14.02
CA SER A 28 2.37 0.96 -13.76
C SER A 28 1.73 0.76 -12.39
N ILE A 29 2.26 1.35 -11.32
CA ILE A 29 1.65 1.31 -9.99
C ILE A 29 0.20 1.79 -10.03
N ALA A 30 -0.07 2.91 -10.71
CA ALA A 30 -1.43 3.46 -10.81
C ALA A 30 -2.39 2.55 -11.60
N ILE A 31 -1.91 1.92 -12.67
CA ILE A 31 -2.68 0.98 -13.50
C ILE A 31 -3.03 -0.26 -12.67
N GLU A 32 -2.05 -0.94 -12.08
CA GLU A 32 -2.30 -2.14 -11.27
C GLU A 32 -3.15 -1.84 -10.02
N SER A 33 -3.01 -0.63 -9.46
CA SER A 33 -3.87 -0.19 -8.36
C SER A 33 -5.33 -0.04 -8.81
N ALA A 34 -5.56 0.33 -10.07
CA ALA A 34 -6.90 0.40 -10.64
C ALA A 34 -7.46 -1.00 -10.93
N GLU A 35 -6.64 -1.95 -11.37
CA GLU A 35 -7.03 -3.36 -11.53
C GLU A 35 -7.42 -3.98 -10.16
N LEU A 36 -6.62 -3.73 -9.12
CA LEU A 36 -6.97 -4.13 -7.75
C LEU A 36 -8.29 -3.49 -7.28
N LEU A 37 -8.51 -2.23 -7.61
CA LEU A 37 -9.75 -1.52 -7.28
C LEU A 37 -10.96 -2.09 -8.04
N GLU A 38 -10.78 -2.50 -9.29
CA GLU A 38 -11.85 -3.07 -10.13
C GLU A 38 -12.50 -4.29 -9.48
N LEU A 39 -11.73 -5.09 -8.74
CA LEU A 39 -12.25 -6.21 -7.95
C LEU A 39 -13.40 -5.77 -7.03
N PHE A 40 -13.40 -4.54 -6.52
CA PHE A 40 -14.40 -4.05 -5.57
C PHE A 40 -15.42 -3.09 -6.20
N GLN A 41 -15.42 -2.93 -7.53
CA GLN A 41 -16.22 -1.90 -8.21
C GLN A 41 -17.72 -1.97 -7.90
N TRP A 42 -18.26 -3.19 -7.70
CA TRP A 42 -19.70 -3.44 -7.54
C TRP A 42 -20.06 -4.13 -6.22
N THR A 43 -19.09 -4.38 -5.34
CA THR A 43 -19.30 -5.12 -4.09
C THR A 43 -18.62 -4.43 -2.92
N ASN A 44 -19.31 -4.37 -1.78
CA ASN A 44 -18.77 -3.90 -0.51
C ASN A 44 -18.66 -5.10 0.45
N GLN A 45 -17.80 -6.05 0.12
CA GLN A 45 -17.58 -7.25 0.94
C GLN A 45 -16.80 -6.88 2.20
N SER A 46 -17.27 -7.36 3.35
CA SER A 46 -16.51 -7.33 4.60
C SER A 46 -15.23 -8.16 4.50
N LEU A 47 -14.30 -7.94 5.42
CA LEU A 47 -13.04 -8.68 5.49
C LEU A 47 -13.26 -10.21 5.59
N ASP A 48 -14.27 -10.63 6.35
CA ASP A 48 -14.54 -12.05 6.55
C ASP A 48 -15.21 -12.69 5.32
N GLU A 49 -16.08 -11.95 4.63
CA GLU A 49 -16.63 -12.40 3.34
C GLU A 49 -15.52 -12.60 2.30
N VAL A 50 -14.60 -11.64 2.19
CA VAL A 50 -13.44 -11.76 1.28
C VAL A 50 -12.57 -12.95 1.67
N LYS A 51 -12.24 -13.14 2.95
CA LYS A 51 -11.40 -14.26 3.40
C LYS A 51 -12.01 -15.64 3.15
N ASN A 52 -13.33 -15.74 3.15
CA ASN A 52 -14.05 -16.99 2.90
C ASN A 52 -14.26 -17.27 1.40
N ASP A 53 -14.02 -16.29 0.54
CA ASP A 53 -14.07 -16.42 -0.91
C ASP A 53 -12.68 -16.70 -1.49
N LYS A 54 -12.43 -17.97 -1.82
CA LYS A 54 -11.13 -18.43 -2.34
C LYS A 54 -10.77 -17.81 -3.69
N GLU A 55 -11.75 -17.63 -4.57
CA GLU A 55 -11.52 -17.08 -5.91
C GLU A 55 -11.15 -15.60 -5.79
N LYS A 56 -11.92 -14.86 -4.99
CA LYS A 56 -11.63 -13.46 -4.70
C LYS A 56 -10.27 -13.24 -4.07
N MET A 57 -9.90 -14.09 -3.11
CA MET A 57 -8.57 -14.03 -2.47
C MET A 57 -7.43 -14.21 -3.46
N GLU A 58 -7.55 -15.11 -4.45
CA GLU A 58 -6.49 -15.30 -5.44
C GLU A 58 -6.43 -14.12 -6.42
N GLN A 59 -7.58 -13.56 -6.83
CA GLN A 59 -7.64 -12.33 -7.65
C GLN A 59 -6.97 -11.15 -6.92
N ILE A 60 -7.34 -10.90 -5.66
CA ILE A 60 -6.74 -9.83 -4.85
C ILE A 60 -5.24 -10.04 -4.71
N LYS A 61 -4.81 -11.27 -4.43
CA LYS A 61 -3.40 -11.61 -4.26
C LYS A 61 -2.60 -11.34 -5.53
N LYS A 62 -3.17 -11.63 -6.71
CA LYS A 62 -2.57 -11.33 -8.00
C LYS A 62 -2.38 -9.82 -8.18
N GLU A 63 -3.45 -9.02 -8.15
CA GLU A 63 -3.32 -7.59 -8.45
C GLU A 63 -2.56 -6.83 -7.35
N LEU A 64 -2.67 -7.25 -6.09
CA LEU A 64 -1.85 -6.70 -5.01
C LEU A 64 -0.36 -7.03 -5.22
N ALA A 65 -0.01 -8.22 -5.70
CA ALA A 65 1.36 -8.58 -6.01
C ALA A 65 1.91 -7.71 -7.16
N ASP A 66 1.10 -7.41 -8.17
CA ASP A 66 1.50 -6.53 -9.28
C ASP A 66 1.77 -5.09 -8.79
N VAL A 67 0.90 -4.52 -7.96
CA VAL A 67 1.12 -3.21 -7.31
C VAL A 67 2.41 -3.20 -6.50
N LEU A 68 2.62 -4.23 -5.66
CA LEU A 68 3.80 -4.32 -4.81
C LEU A 68 5.07 -4.48 -5.63
N THR A 69 5.04 -5.27 -6.70
CA THR A 69 6.19 -5.50 -7.58
C THR A 69 6.68 -4.20 -8.18
N TYR A 70 5.81 -3.38 -8.77
CA TYR A 70 6.25 -2.09 -9.32
C TYR A 70 6.71 -1.09 -8.26
N CYS A 71 6.15 -1.15 -7.04
CA CYS A 71 6.67 -0.36 -5.92
C CYS A 71 8.10 -0.79 -5.53
N LEU A 72 8.36 -2.09 -5.50
CA LEU A 72 9.67 -2.65 -5.22
C LEU A 72 10.68 -2.33 -6.33
N ASP A 73 10.28 -2.45 -7.60
CA ASP A 73 11.09 -2.06 -8.76
C ASP A 73 11.51 -0.60 -8.66
N MET A 74 10.58 0.30 -8.32
CA MET A 74 10.86 1.71 -8.12
C MET A 74 11.84 1.94 -6.96
N SER A 75 11.64 1.25 -5.83
CA SER A 75 12.53 1.34 -4.67
C SER A 75 13.96 0.91 -5.02
N VAL A 76 14.12 -0.19 -5.76
CA VAL A 76 15.42 -0.73 -6.18
C VAL A 76 16.12 0.19 -7.18
N LEU A 77 15.41 0.73 -8.17
CA LEU A 77 15.99 1.65 -9.17
C LEU A 77 16.38 3.00 -8.56
N LEU A 78 15.67 3.45 -7.53
CA LEU A 78 15.97 4.69 -6.80
C LEU A 78 16.92 4.47 -5.61
N GLU A 79 17.41 3.24 -5.42
CA GLU A 79 18.36 2.86 -4.37
C GLU A 79 17.85 3.14 -2.95
N PHE A 80 16.55 3.02 -2.73
CA PHE A 80 15.95 3.13 -1.40
C PHE A 80 16.11 1.81 -0.63
N ASP A 81 16.35 1.91 0.67
CA ASP A 81 16.13 0.77 1.57
C ASP A 81 14.62 0.59 1.74
N THR A 82 14.05 -0.33 0.97
CA THR A 82 12.61 -0.56 0.90
C THR A 82 12.02 -0.87 2.29
N GLY A 83 12.78 -1.59 3.11
CA GLY A 83 12.38 -1.88 4.48
C GLY A 83 12.28 -0.62 5.33
N GLN A 84 13.32 0.20 5.25
CA GLN A 84 13.42 1.41 6.05
C GLN A 84 12.35 2.44 5.69
N ILE A 85 12.09 2.69 4.40
CA ILE A 85 11.07 3.69 3.99
C ILE A 85 9.67 3.36 4.53
N VAL A 86 9.34 2.06 4.62
CA VAL A 86 8.07 1.60 5.18
C VAL A 86 8.06 1.78 6.70
N LEU A 87 9.14 1.41 7.39
CA LEU A 87 9.25 1.57 8.85
C LEU A 87 9.18 3.04 9.28
N ASP A 88 9.90 3.92 8.59
CA ASP A 88 9.88 5.37 8.84
C ASP A 88 8.47 5.94 8.65
N LYS A 89 7.76 5.49 7.59
CA LYS A 89 6.38 5.90 7.37
C LYS A 89 5.45 5.38 8.47
N LEU A 90 5.63 4.14 8.93
CA LEU A 90 4.84 3.55 10.00
C LEU A 90 5.06 4.27 11.34
N GLU A 91 6.28 4.69 11.66
CA GLU A 91 6.55 5.50 12.86
C GLU A 91 5.78 6.82 12.82
N LYS A 92 5.84 7.54 11.70
CA LYS A 92 5.06 8.77 11.49
C LYS A 92 3.55 8.53 11.60
N ILE A 93 3.06 7.42 11.08
CA ILE A 93 1.63 7.03 11.18
C ILE A 93 1.25 6.75 12.64
N LYS A 94 2.08 6.05 13.42
CA LYS A 94 1.82 5.76 14.84
C LYS A 94 1.76 7.02 15.69
N LEU A 95 2.63 7.99 15.40
CA LEU A 95 2.63 9.30 16.07
C LEU A 95 1.38 10.11 15.68
N LYS A 96 1.02 10.11 14.39
CA LYS A 96 -0.15 10.81 13.86
C LYS A 96 -1.47 10.19 14.33
N TYR A 97 -1.56 8.88 14.41
CA TYR A 97 -2.75 8.14 14.81
C TYR A 97 -2.44 7.21 16.01
N PRO A 98 -2.33 7.76 17.23
CA PRO A 98 -2.05 6.97 18.42
C PRO A 98 -3.10 5.89 18.68
N ALA A 99 -2.68 4.65 18.90
CA ALA A 99 -3.59 3.49 19.01
C ALA A 99 -4.68 3.64 20.08
N HIS A 100 -4.40 4.30 21.21
CA HIS A 100 -5.38 4.50 22.29
C HIS A 100 -6.60 5.33 21.87
N LEU A 101 -6.49 6.14 20.81
CA LEU A 101 -7.62 6.92 20.27
C LEU A 101 -8.57 6.07 19.41
N PHE A 102 -8.16 4.87 18.99
CA PHE A 102 -8.89 4.02 18.05
C PHE A 102 -9.24 2.63 18.61
N LYS A 103 -8.62 2.25 19.74
CA LYS A 103 -8.73 0.91 20.33
C LYS A 103 -10.10 0.65 20.95
N ASP A 104 -10.68 1.66 21.60
CA ASP A 104 -11.92 1.52 22.39
C ASP A 104 -13.17 1.95 21.60
N ARG A 105 -13.14 1.83 20.27
CA ARG A 105 -14.33 2.06 19.44
C ARG A 105 -15.37 0.96 19.68
N GLY A 106 -16.65 1.33 19.72
CA GLY A 106 -17.74 0.36 19.72
C GLY A 106 -17.77 -0.44 18.42
N GLU A 107 -18.25 -1.69 18.47
CA GLU A 107 -18.29 -2.60 17.30
C GLU A 107 -19.11 -2.06 16.13
N GLU A 108 -20.07 -1.16 16.40
CA GLU A 108 -20.92 -0.51 15.40
C GLU A 108 -20.21 0.63 14.63
N ILE A 109 -19.02 1.06 15.06
CA ILE A 109 -18.28 2.16 14.43
C ILE A 109 -17.31 1.58 13.40
N GLU A 110 -17.56 1.89 12.12
CA GLU A 110 -16.65 1.52 11.03
C GLU A 110 -15.26 2.19 11.21
N PRO A 111 -14.15 1.43 11.13
CA PRO A 111 -12.82 2.00 11.24
C PRO A 111 -12.56 3.09 10.19
N GLY A 112 -12.03 4.24 10.62
CA GLY A 112 -11.76 5.38 9.75
C GLY A 112 -12.96 6.31 9.52
N SER A 113 -14.13 5.99 10.08
CA SER A 113 -15.30 6.89 10.10
C SER A 113 -15.31 7.81 11.33
N GLU A 114 -14.38 7.65 12.28
CA GLU A 114 -14.42 8.35 13.56
C GLU A 114 -14.20 9.85 13.40
N GLU A 115 -14.96 10.68 14.13
CA GLU A 115 -14.79 12.13 14.10
C GLU A 115 -13.34 12.55 14.46
N ILE A 116 -12.70 11.80 15.36
CA ILE A 116 -11.32 12.03 15.77
C ILE A 116 -10.31 11.79 14.63
N TYR A 117 -10.58 10.82 13.74
CA TYR A 117 -9.75 10.59 12.55
C TYR A 117 -9.73 11.83 11.66
N TRP A 118 -10.90 12.43 11.41
CA TRP A 118 -11.02 13.62 10.56
C TRP A 118 -10.41 14.87 11.20
N LYS A 119 -10.52 15.03 12.52
CA LYS A 119 -9.87 16.11 13.28
C LYS A 119 -8.34 16.05 13.11
N ILE A 120 -7.73 14.90 13.39
CA ILE A 120 -6.29 14.67 13.22
C ILE A 120 -5.86 14.95 11.78
N LYS A 121 -6.61 14.43 10.80
CA LYS A 121 -6.29 14.59 9.37
C LYS A 121 -6.32 16.06 8.93
N LYS A 122 -7.29 16.84 9.41
CA LYS A 122 -7.41 18.28 9.11
C LYS A 122 -6.25 19.07 9.74
N GLU A 123 -5.91 18.80 10.99
CA GLU A 123 -4.80 19.46 11.70
C GLU A 123 -3.46 19.21 11.01
N HIS A 124 -3.17 17.97 10.61
CA HIS A 124 -1.94 17.68 9.87
C HIS A 124 -1.88 18.36 8.50
N ARG A 125 -2.99 18.39 7.75
CA ARG A 125 -3.05 19.10 6.46
C ARG A 125 -2.75 20.60 6.60
N MET A 126 -3.16 21.22 7.70
CA MET A 126 -2.88 22.64 7.96
C MET A 126 -1.42 22.91 8.34
N LYS A 127 -0.72 21.92 8.91
CA LYS A 127 0.70 22.03 9.30
C LYS A 127 1.69 21.79 8.15
N GLY A 128 1.22 21.30 7.00
CA GLY A 128 2.08 21.04 5.84
C GLY A 128 2.92 19.76 5.95
N GLU A 129 2.53 18.83 6.83
CA GLU A 129 3.19 17.53 7.06
C GLU A 129 2.42 16.33 6.49
#